data_AF-A0A3D5ULD4-F1
#
_entry.id   AF-A0A3D5ULD4-F1
#
_cell.length_a   1.000
_cell.length_b   1.000
_cell.length_c   1.000
_cell.angle_alpha   90.00
_cell.angle_beta   90.00
_cell.angle_gamma   90.00
#
_symmetry.space_group_name_H-M   'P 1'
#
loop_
_entity.id
_entity.type
_entity.pdbx_description
1 polymer ?
#
loop_
_entity_poly.entity_id
_entity_poly.type
_entity_poly.pdbx_seq_one_letter_code
_entity_poly.pdbx_strand_id
1 'polypeptide(L)' 'KGLYERLPADLQQLAQLRLHHQEASLKELGQMMQPNMGKSAVNHRLKKLKEWAEED' A
#
# COMPACT_ATOMS: atom_id res chain seq x y z
N LYS A 1 17.46 8.77 -6.44
CA LYS A 1 16.40 7.74 -6.42
C LYS A 1 15.57 7.97 -5.19
N GLY A 2 14.27 8.23 -5.34
CA GLY A 2 13.38 8.49 -4.20
C GLY A 2 13.01 7.21 -3.46
N LEU A 3 12.57 7.34 -2.20
CA LEU A 3 12.09 6.24 -1.35
C LEU A 3 11.09 5.31 -2.09
N TYR A 4 10.18 5.91 -2.86
CA TYR A 4 9.16 5.20 -3.63
C TYR A 4 9.74 4.17 -4.61
N GLU A 5 10.82 4.50 -5.32
CA GLU A 5 11.45 3.60 -6.31
C GLU A 5 12.11 2.38 -5.68
N ARG A 6 12.37 2.41 -4.36
CA ARG A 6 12.98 1.32 -3.60
C ARG A 6 11.94 0.39 -2.98
N LEU A 7 10.68 0.80 -2.93
CA LEU A 7 9.61 -0.01 -2.38
C LEU A 7 9.40 -1.27 -3.25
N PRO A 8 9.13 -2.43 -2.63
CA PRO A 8 8.60 -3.60 -3.32
C PRO A 8 7.37 -3.25 -4.17
N ALA A 9 7.20 -3.95 -5.31
CA ALA A 9 6.16 -3.64 -6.29
C ALA A 9 4.73 -3.67 -5.71
N ASP A 10 4.48 -4.54 -4.73
CA ASP A 10 3.19 -4.65 -4.05
C ASP A 10 2.91 -3.45 -3.12
N LEU A 11 3.95 -2.90 -2.47
CA LEU A 11 3.84 -1.68 -1.68
C LEU A 11 3.69 -0.44 -2.57
N GLN A 12 4.38 -0.40 -3.71
CA GLN A 12 4.19 0.65 -4.72
C GLN A 12 2.74 0.67 -5.24
N GLN A 13 2.22 -0.51 -5.61
CA GLN A 13 0.83 -0.64 -6.05
C GLN A 13 -0.15 -0.16 -4.98
N LEU A 14 0.05 -0.57 -3.71
CA LEU A 14 -0.82 -0.15 -2.62
C LEU A 14 -0.75 1.38 -2.38
N ALA A 15 0.43 1.98 -2.48
CA ALA A 15 0.60 3.42 -2.35
C ALA A 15 -0.15 4.16 -3.47
N GLN A 16 -0.04 3.72 -4.72
CA GLN A 16 -0.81 4.29 -5.84
C GLN A 16 -2.31 4.16 -5.65
N LEU A 17 -2.79 2.97 -5.28
CA LEU A 17 -4.21 2.74 -5.02
C LEU A 17 -4.72 3.65 -3.89
N ARG A 18 -3.94 3.84 -2.82
CA ARG A 18 -4.34 4.72 -1.72
C ARG A 18 -4.43 6.19 -2.14
N LEU A 19 -3.53 6.65 -3.01
CA LEU A 19 -3.56 8.02 -3.54
C LEU A 19 -4.75 8.26 -4.47
N HIS A 20 -5.06 7.29 -5.34
CA HIS A 20 -6.18 7.38 -6.28
C HIS A 20 -7.54 7.09 -5.65
N HIS A 21 -7.59 6.32 -4.56
CA HIS A 21 -8.81 5.90 -3.88
C HIS A 21 -8.74 6.21 -2.38
N GLN A 22 -8.68 7.49 -2.02
CA GLN A 22 -8.49 7.94 -0.63
C GLN A 22 -9.65 7.53 0.29
N GLU A 23 -10.86 7.47 -0.25
CA GLU A 23 -12.09 7.08 0.48
C GLU A 23 -12.29 5.56 0.56
N ALA A 24 -11.56 4.79 -0.26
CA ALA A 24 -11.70 3.33 -0.23
C ALA A 24 -11.24 2.77 1.12
N SER A 25 -12.02 1.83 1.62
CA SER A 25 -11.66 1.05 2.79
C SER A 25 -10.49 0.12 2.50
N LEU A 26 -9.83 -0.36 3.55
CA LEU A 26 -8.73 -1.34 3.43
C LEU A 26 -9.15 -2.63 2.72
N LYS A 27 -10.43 -3.01 2.85
CA LYS A 27 -10.97 -4.19 2.18
C LYS A 27 -11.07 -3.94 0.67
N GLU A 28 -11.60 -2.80 0.26
CA GLU A 28 -11.76 -2.41 -1.14
C GLU A 28 -10.40 -2.24 -1.83
N LEU A 29 -9.45 -1.59 -1.16
CA LEU A 29 -8.07 -1.50 -1.64
C LEU A 29 -7.46 -2.88 -1.85
N GLY A 30 -7.69 -3.82 -0.93
CA GLY A 30 -7.24 -5.21 -1.06
C GLY A 30 -7.88 -5.95 -2.23
N GLN A 31 -9.13 -5.67 -2.55
CA GLN A 31 -9.83 -6.25 -3.70
C GLN A 31 -9.33 -5.68 -5.05
N MET A 32 -8.75 -4.47 -5.04
CA MET A 32 -8.16 -3.83 -6.22
C MET A 32 -6.71 -4.28 -6.49
N MET A 33 -6.05 -4.92 -5.52
CA MET A 33 -4.67 -5.42 -5.67
C MET A 33 -4.60 -6.74 -6.43
N GLN A 34 -3.43 -7.06 -6.97
CA GLN A 34 -3.18 -8.34 -7.65
C GLN A 34 -1.92 -9.02 -7.09
N PRO A 35 -2.05 -10.17 -6.41
CA PRO A 35 -3.29 -10.88 -6.08
C PRO A 35 -4.18 -10.12 -5.09
N ASN A 36 -5.49 -10.39 -5.11
CA ASN A 36 -6.44 -9.80 -4.17
C ASN A 36 -6.05 -10.15 -2.73
N MET A 37 -6.33 -9.23 -1.82
CA MET A 37 -5.99 -9.36 -0.41
C MET A 37 -7.13 -9.04 0.52
N GLY A 38 -7.08 -9.65 1.71
CA GLY A 38 -7.95 -9.30 2.82
C GLY A 38 -7.53 -8.01 3.53
N LYS A 39 -8.48 -7.41 4.25
CA LYS A 39 -8.32 -6.19 5.06
C LYS A 39 -7.05 -6.19 5.91
N SER A 40 -6.78 -7.28 6.64
CA SER A 40 -5.65 -7.35 7.58
C SER A 40 -4.30 -7.33 6.85
N ALA A 41 -4.17 -8.03 5.72
CA ALA A 41 -2.94 -8.05 4.93
C ALA A 41 -2.62 -6.66 4.35
N VAL A 42 -3.65 -5.96 3.84
CA VAL A 42 -3.51 -4.56 3.39
C VAL A 42 -3.09 -3.64 4.53
N ASN A 43 -3.69 -3.79 5.71
CA ASN A 43 -3.32 -2.99 6.88
C ASN A 43 -1.84 -3.18 7.26
N HIS A 44 -1.34 -4.42 7.25
CA HIS A 44 0.08 -4.69 7.50
C HIS A 44 0.99 -4.00 6.49
N ARG A 45 0.62 -4.01 5.20
CA ARG A 45 1.40 -3.36 4.15
C ARG A 45 1.37 -1.83 4.28
N LEU A 46 0.25 -1.23 4.67
CA LEU A 46 0.19 0.21 4.97
C LEU A 46 1.06 0.59 6.16
N LYS A 47 1.13 -0.24 7.20
CA LYS A 47 2.05 -0.02 8.32
C LYS A 47 3.50 -0.02 7.86
N LYS A 48 3.90 -1.01 7.05
CA LYS A 48 5.23 -1.02 6.42
C LYS A 48 5.48 0.23 5.59
N LEU A 49 4.53 0.66 4.76
CA LEU A 49 4.67 1.91 4.00
C LEU A 49 4.92 3.14 4.89
N LYS A 50 4.29 3.21 6.07
CA LYS A 50 4.55 4.28 7.04
C LYS A 50 5.93 4.17 7.68
N GLU A 51 6.33 2.97 8.10
CA GLU A 51 7.66 2.71 8.68
C GLU A 51 8.76 3.16 7.70
N TRP A 52 8.63 2.82 6.41
CA TRP A 52 9.57 3.25 5.38
C TRP A 52 9.61 4.76 5.16
N ALA A 53 8.49 5.45 5.39
CA ALA A 53 8.41 6.90 5.27
C ALA A 53 8.93 7.64 6.50
N GLU A 54 8.98 6.97 7.66
CA GLU A 54 9.56 7.51 8.90
C GLU A 54 11.07 7.22 9.00
N GLU A 55 11.59 6.25 8.26
CA GLU A 55 13.01 5.89 8.18
C GLU A 55 13.84 6.76 7.20
N ASP A 56 13.22 7.72 6.49
CA ASP A 56 13.85 8.68 5.55
C ASP A 56 13.83 10.11 6.13
#